data_AF-A0A2T2TZL8-F1
#
_entry.id   AF-A0A2T2TZL8-F1
#
_cell.length_a   1.000
_cell.length_b   1.000
_cell.length_c   1.000
_cell.angle_alpha   90.00
_cell.angle_beta   90.00
_cell.angle_gamma   90.00
#
_symmetry.space_group_name_H-M   'P 1'
#
loop_
_entity.id
_entity.type
_entity.pdbx_description
1 polymer ?
#
loop_
_entity_poly.entity_id
_entity_poly.type
_entity_poly.pdbx_seq_one_letter_code
_entity_poly.pdbx_strand_id
1 'polypeptide(L)' 'PGGLLVYSTCTIEPEENEHRIDAFLDRHDNFARESAAGHVPNEMVSDAGVLATLPHQHRTDGAFAARLRRVTS' A
#
# COMPACT_ATOMS: atom_id res chain seq x y z
N PRO A 1 -14.26 -11.75 -10.96
CA PRO A 1 -13.39 -12.26 -9.85
C PRO A 1 -12.10 -11.44 -9.80
N GLY A 2 -11.44 -11.31 -8.63
CA GLY A 2 -10.17 -10.56 -8.54
C GLY A 2 -10.31 -9.04 -8.33
N GLY A 3 -11.28 -8.59 -7.54
CA GLY A 3 -11.47 -7.16 -7.23
C GLY A 3 -10.21 -6.54 -6.60
N LEU A 4 -9.95 -5.27 -6.91
CA LEU A 4 -8.83 -4.51 -6.35
C LEU A 4 -9.36 -3.51 -5.32
N LEU A 5 -8.78 -3.52 -4.13
CA LEU A 5 -8.96 -2.50 -3.11
C LEU A 5 -7.66 -1.68 -3.01
N VAL A 6 -7.82 -0.36 -2.95
CA VAL A 6 -6.71 0.56 -2.68
C VAL A 6 -7.00 1.27 -1.37
N TYR A 7 -6.04 1.21 -0.45
CA TYR A 7 -6.04 1.98 0.79
C TYR A 7 -4.99 3.09 0.66
N SER A 8 -5.29 4.31 1.11
CA SER A 8 -4.37 5.44 1.02
C SER A 8 -4.57 6.46 2.12
N THR A 9 -3.49 7.12 2.51
CA THR A 9 -3.47 8.17 3.54
C THR A 9 -2.48 9.28 3.14
N CYS A 10 -2.57 10.44 3.78
CA CYS A 10 -1.64 11.57 3.65
C CYS A 10 -0.71 11.69 4.87
N THR A 11 -0.32 10.56 5.44
CA THR A 11 0.54 10.44 6.62
C THR A 11 1.64 9.42 6.33
N ILE A 12 2.76 9.54 7.05
CA ILE A 12 3.88 8.59 7.00
C ILE A 12 3.94 7.70 8.24
N GLU A 13 3.00 7.86 9.18
CA GLU A 13 2.96 7.12 10.44
C GLU A 13 2.57 5.66 10.21
N PRO A 14 3.39 4.67 10.61
CA PRO A 14 3.13 3.24 10.39
C PRO A 14 1.80 2.74 10.98
N GLU A 15 1.32 3.35 12.07
CA GLU A 15 0.06 3.02 12.76
C GLU A 15 -1.18 3.29 11.91
N GLU A 16 -1.07 4.25 10.99
CA GLU A 16 -2.09 4.60 10.02
C GLU A 16 -1.90 3.84 8.70
N ASN A 17 -0.73 3.25 8.47
CA ASN A 17 -0.33 2.69 7.18
C ASN A 17 -0.13 1.16 7.25
N GLU A 18 1.11 0.69 7.37
CA GLU A 18 1.47 -0.73 7.35
C GLU A 18 0.65 -1.54 8.36
N HIS A 19 0.51 -1.03 9.59
CA HIS A 19 -0.24 -1.70 10.64
C HIS A 19 -1.73 -1.85 10.29
N ARG A 20 -2.31 -0.91 9.53
CA ARG A 20 -3.70 -1.03 9.06
C ARG A 20 -3.84 -2.08 7.98
N ILE A 21 -2.84 -2.20 7.11
CA ILE A 21 -2.82 -3.23 6.07
C ILE A 21 -2.64 -4.62 6.68
N ASP A 22 -1.70 -4.79 7.62
CA ASP A 22 -1.50 -6.06 8.34
C ASP A 22 -2.77 -6.50 9.07
N ALA A 23 -3.34 -5.61 9.88
CA ALA A 23 -4.56 -5.91 10.62
C ALA A 23 -5.75 -6.22 9.70
N PHE A 24 -5.81 -5.64 8.50
CA PHE A 24 -6.83 -5.98 7.51
C PHE A 24 -6.61 -7.40 6.97
N LEU A 25 -5.40 -7.74 6.55
CA LEU A 25 -5.08 -9.04 5.97
C LEU A 25 -5.23 -10.19 6.98
N ASP A 26 -4.94 -9.93 8.26
CA ASP A 26 -5.18 -10.90 9.34
C ASP A 26 -6.67 -11.26 9.50
N ARG A 27 -7.59 -10.36 9.13
CA ARG A 27 -9.04 -10.57 9.22
C ARG A 27 -9.69 -11.00 7.92
N HIS A 28 -8.98 -10.89 6.80
CA HIS A 28 -9.52 -11.07 5.46
C HIS A 28 -8.56 -11.92 4.61
N ASP A 29 -8.60 -13.23 4.85
CA ASP A 29 -7.80 -14.26 4.17
C ASP A 29 -8.05 -14.33 2.65
N ASN A 30 -9.16 -13.78 2.17
CA ASN A 30 -9.47 -13.65 0.75
C ASN A 30 -8.87 -12.40 0.08
N PHE A 31 -7.91 -11.73 0.73
CA PHE A 31 -7.12 -10.65 0.13
C PHE A 31 -5.62 -10.91 0.27
N ALA A 32 -4.85 -10.43 -0.71
CA ALA A 32 -3.40 -10.44 -0.69
C ALA A 32 -2.85 -9.08 -1.12
N ARG A 33 -1.66 -8.73 -0.61
CA ARG A 33 -0.90 -7.57 -1.10
C ARG A 33 -0.54 -7.78 -2.57
N GLU A 34 -0.77 -6.76 -3.38
CA GLU A 34 -0.30 -6.68 -4.75
C GLU A 34 0.65 -5.48 -4.86
N SER A 35 1.81 -5.66 -5.49
CA SER A 35 2.79 -4.58 -5.61
C SER A 35 2.24 -3.39 -6.42
N ALA A 36 2.62 -2.17 -6.03
CA ALA A 36 2.41 -0.95 -6.78
C ALA A 36 3.42 -0.76 -7.93
N ALA A 37 4.47 -1.59 -8.01
CA ALA A 37 5.43 -1.57 -9.10
C ALA A 37 4.72 -1.69 -10.47
N GLY A 38 5.13 -0.85 -11.42
CA GLY A 38 4.49 -0.77 -12.74
C GLY A 38 3.19 0.04 -12.79
N HIS A 39 2.68 0.53 -11.65
CA HIS A 39 1.52 1.42 -11.58
C HIS A 39 1.86 2.85 -11.14
N VAL A 40 3.00 3.03 -10.47
CA VAL A 40 3.53 4.32 -10.01
C VAL A 40 5.04 4.37 -10.33
N PRO A 41 5.70 5.54 -10.26
CA PRO A 41 7.15 5.63 -10.42
C PRO A 41 7.86 4.69 -9.45
N ASN A 42 8.79 3.88 -9.96
CA ASN A 42 9.43 2.83 -9.15
C ASN A 42 10.22 3.41 -7.98
N GLU A 43 10.73 4.64 -8.07
CA GLU A 43 11.40 5.30 -6.95
C GLU A 43 10.48 5.56 -5.74
N MET A 44 9.15 5.55 -5.93
CA MET A 44 8.15 5.74 -4.87
C MET A 44 7.60 4.42 -4.33
N VAL A 45 8.06 3.28 -4.85
CA VAL A 45 7.64 1.95 -4.40
C VAL A 45 8.61 1.46 -3.33
N SER A 46 8.11 1.20 -2.13
CA SER A 46 8.94 0.64 -1.05
C SER A 46 9.25 -0.84 -1.28
N ASP A 47 10.17 -1.39 -0.48
CA ASP A 47 10.48 -2.82 -0.49
C ASP A 47 9.26 -3.71 -0.17
N ALA A 48 8.26 -3.16 0.54
CA ALA A 48 7.00 -3.84 0.82
C ALA A 48 6.01 -3.81 -0.37
N GLY A 49 6.39 -3.19 -1.49
CA GLY A 49 5.56 -3.07 -2.70
C GLY A 49 4.43 -2.06 -2.57
N VAL A 50 4.45 -1.18 -1.57
CA VAL A 50 3.47 -0.08 -1.43
C VAL A 50 4.02 1.20 -2.04
N LEU A 51 3.13 2.14 -2.37
CA LEU A 51 3.55 3.52 -2.60
C LEU A 51 3.83 4.18 -1.25
N ALA A 52 5.01 4.76 -1.11
CA ALA A 52 5.38 5.59 0.03
C ALA A 52 6.16 6.81 -0.46
N THR A 53 5.56 7.99 -0.38
CA THR A 53 6.25 9.24 -0.70
C THR A 53 6.76 9.90 0.58
N LEU A 54 8.03 10.29 0.53
CA LEU A 54 8.72 11.03 1.58
C LEU A 54 9.15 12.41 1.08
N PRO A 55 8.87 13.51 1.81
CA PRO A 55 9.18 14.86 1.33
C PRO A 55 10.63 15.12 0.99
N HIS A 56 11.54 14.58 1.80
CA HIS A 56 12.97 14.76 1.64
C HIS A 56 13.56 13.96 0.47
N GLN A 57 12.86 12.95 -0.04
CA GLN A 57 13.31 12.13 -1.16
C GLN A 57 12.64 12.52 -2.48
N HIS A 58 11.34 12.81 -2.43
CA HIS A 58 10.50 12.89 -3.63
C HIS A 58 10.02 14.31 -3.95
N ARG A 59 10.39 15.30 -3.12
CA ARG A 59 9.97 16.71 -3.30
C ARG A 59 8.44 16.85 -3.38
N THR A 60 7.72 16.06 -2.59
CA THR A 60 6.25 16.03 -2.52
C THR A 60 5.82 15.84 -1.06
N ASP A 61 4.52 15.78 -0.78
CA ASP A 61 4.04 15.52 0.59
C ASP A 61 4.23 14.05 1.00
N GLY A 62 4.12 13.79 2.30
CA GLY A 62 4.11 12.43 2.84
C GLY A 62 2.80 11.73 2.49
N ALA A 63 2.86 10.61 1.77
CA ALA A 63 1.67 9.83 1.43
C ALA A 63 1.97 8.34 1.34
N PHE A 64 0.93 7.54 1.57
CA PHE A 64 0.99 6.09 1.51
C PHE A 64 -0.17 5.55 0.66
N ALA A 65 0.09 4.50 -0.11
CA ALA A 65 -0.99 3.69 -0.68
C ALA A 65 -0.61 2.21 -0.84
N ALA A 66 -1.52 1.33 -0.46
CA ALA A 66 -1.40 -0.11 -0.63
C ALA A 66 -2.47 -0.66 -1.57
N ARG A 67 -2.08 -1.59 -2.44
CA ARG A 67 -2.97 -2.32 -3.34
C ARG A 67 -3.22 -3.72 -2.79
N LEU A 68 -4.49 -4.10 -2.65
CA LEU A 68 -4.92 -5.39 -2.14
C LEU A 68 -5.83 -6.06 -3.16
N ARG A 69 -5.42 -7.24 -3.65
CA ARG A 69 -6.20 -8.03 -4.59
C ARG A 69 -7.03 -9.05 -3.84
N ARG A 70 -8.33 -9.10 -4.13
CA ARG A 70 -9.17 -10.20 -3.68
C ARG A 70 -8.72 -11.49 -4.35
N VAL A 71 -8.22 -12.43 -3.57
CA VAL A 71 -7.87 -13.78 -4.02
C VAL A 71 -9.05 -14.72 -3.76
N THR A 72 -9.18 -15.77 -4.56
CA THR A 72 -10.14 -16.83 -4.25
C THR A 72 -9.49 -17.71 -3.20
N SER A 73 -10.10 -17.80 -2.02
CA SER A 73 -9.73 -18.78 -0.98
C SER A 73 -9.89 -20.21 -1.49
#